data_AF-A0A9Q7FDZ8-F1
#
_entry.id   AF-A0A9Q7FDZ8-F1
#
_cell.length_a   1.000
_cell.length_b   1.000
_cell.length_c   1.000
_cell.angle_alpha   90.00
_cell.angle_beta   90.00
_cell.angle_gamma   90.00
#
_symmetry.space_group_name_H-M   'P 1'
#
loop_
_entity.id
_entity.type
_entity.pdbx_description
1 polymer ?
#
loop_
_entity_poly.entity_id
_entity_poly.type
_entity_poly.pdbx_seq_one_letter_code
_entity_poly.pdbx_strand_id
1 'polypeptide(L)'
;MMGGNGSSRSRHAWKQVYRALSHGPTKKACSHKSVEKFPKEVQDFANMFVQMQTKRHAADYDPTTRSKKSTVLLDIEGVEAAINDFMKAAVKDRRAFAALVLFKQQNERE
;
A
#
# COMPACT_ATOMS: atom_id res chain seq x y z
N MET A 1 30.25 -5.38 -2.29
CA MET A 1 30.79 -5.14 -3.64
C MET A 1 29.64 -4.65 -4.54
N MET A 2 29.58 -3.35 -4.81
CA MET A 2 28.62 -2.76 -5.76
C MET A 2 29.30 -2.76 -7.13
N GLY A 3 28.84 -3.59 -8.08
CA GLY A 3 29.37 -3.58 -9.46
C GLY A 3 29.40 -4.88 -10.25
N GLY A 4 28.49 -5.84 -10.03
CA GLY A 4 28.36 -7.04 -10.88
C GLY A 4 27.08 -7.02 -11.74
N ASN A 5 27.02 -7.81 -12.81
CA ASN A 5 25.83 -7.97 -13.69
C ASN A 5 24.50 -8.23 -12.93
N GLY A 6 24.56 -8.78 -11.72
CA GLY A 6 23.41 -8.92 -10.82
C GLY A 6 22.78 -7.59 -10.38
N SER A 7 23.57 -6.53 -10.23
CA SER A 7 23.10 -5.17 -9.86
C SER A 7 22.32 -4.47 -10.97
N SER A 8 22.60 -4.81 -12.23
CA SER A 8 21.83 -4.35 -13.39
C SER A 8 20.48 -5.08 -13.47
N ARG A 9 20.49 -6.41 -13.33
CA ARG A 9 19.27 -7.25 -13.34
C ARG A 9 18.34 -6.89 -12.18
N SER A 10 18.87 -6.70 -10.97
CA SER A 10 18.08 -6.26 -9.81
C SER A 10 17.47 -4.88 -10.01
N ARG A 11 18.18 -3.96 -10.68
CA ARG A 11 17.65 -2.63 -11.03
C ARG A 11 16.47 -2.70 -12.01
N HIS A 12 16.54 -3.57 -13.03
CA HIS A 12 15.43 -3.76 -13.97
C HIS A 12 14.20 -4.38 -13.28
N ALA A 13 14.38 -5.43 -12.49
CA ALA A 13 13.31 -6.05 -11.71
C ALA A 13 12.70 -5.06 -10.70
N TRP A 14 13.54 -4.27 -10.01
CA TRP A 14 13.08 -3.23 -9.09
C TRP A 14 12.23 -2.17 -9.80
N LYS A 15 12.66 -1.67 -10.96
CA LYS A 15 11.87 -0.72 -11.76
C LYS A 15 10.53 -1.29 -12.19
N GLN A 16 10.46 -2.58 -12.51
CA GLN A 16 9.21 -3.25 -12.84
C GLN A 16 8.27 -3.29 -11.64
N VAL A 17 8.73 -3.75 -10.47
CA VAL A 17 7.93 -3.81 -9.24
C VAL A 17 7.47 -2.41 -8.82
N TYR A 18 8.36 -1.42 -8.86
CA TYR A 18 8.04 -0.03 -8.56
C TYR A 18 6.91 0.53 -9.44
N ARG A 19 6.91 0.18 -10.74
CA ARG A 19 5.88 0.62 -11.70
C ARG A 19 4.62 -0.26 -11.71
N ALA A 20 4.69 -1.47 -11.16
CA ALA A 20 3.56 -2.40 -11.13
C ALA A 20 2.48 -1.96 -10.11
N LEU A 21 2.88 -1.20 -9.09
CA LEU A 21 1.98 -0.76 -8.04
C LEU A 21 1.06 0.35 -8.56
N SER A 22 -0.23 0.03 -8.70
CA SER A 22 -1.25 0.96 -9.20
C SER A 22 -2.28 1.24 -8.11
N HIS A 23 -2.53 2.52 -7.83
CA HIS A 23 -3.38 2.94 -6.70
C HIS A 23 -4.79 2.36 -6.71
N GLY A 24 -5.43 2.23 -7.88
CA GLY A 24 -6.79 1.68 -8.00
C GLY A 24 -6.84 0.19 -7.60
N PRO A 25 -6.08 -0.68 -8.28
CA PRO A 25 -5.93 -2.08 -7.90
C PRO A 25 -5.46 -2.28 -6.45
N THR A 26 -4.49 -1.48 -5.97
CA THR A 26 -4.04 -1.56 -4.58
C THR A 26 -5.17 -1.21 -3.61
N LYS A 27 -5.95 -0.15 -3.86
CA LYS A 27 -7.12 0.18 -3.03
C LYS A 27 -8.11 -0.99 -3.00
N LYS A 28 -8.40 -1.59 -4.15
CA LYS A 28 -9.30 -2.76 -4.24
C LYS A 28 -8.78 -3.94 -3.43
N ALA A 29 -7.48 -4.25 -3.53
CA ALA A 29 -6.85 -5.33 -2.76
C ALA A 29 -6.89 -5.05 -1.24
N CYS A 30 -6.60 -3.80 -0.84
CA CYS A 30 -6.66 -3.38 0.56
C CYS A 30 -8.08 -3.39 1.15
N SER A 31 -9.12 -3.23 0.33
CA SER A 31 -10.52 -3.34 0.75
C SER A 31 -11.10 -4.76 0.63
N HIS A 32 -10.32 -5.74 0.19
CA HIS A 32 -10.79 -7.11 -0.01
C HIS A 32 -10.77 -7.92 1.30
N LYS A 33 -11.73 -8.84 1.47
CA LYS A 33 -11.85 -9.70 2.67
C LYS A 33 -10.60 -10.52 2.99
N SER A 34 -9.74 -10.78 2.00
CA SER A 34 -8.47 -11.48 2.22
C SER A 34 -7.54 -10.75 3.19
N VAL A 35 -7.69 -9.43 3.34
CA VAL A 35 -6.90 -8.63 4.29
C VAL A 35 -7.18 -9.03 5.74
N GLU A 36 -8.39 -9.51 6.05
CA GLU A 36 -8.77 -9.95 7.40
C GLU A 36 -7.93 -11.14 7.91
N LYS A 37 -7.28 -11.87 6.99
CA LYS A 37 -6.39 -13.00 7.32
C LYS A 37 -4.98 -12.57 7.75
N PHE A 38 -4.64 -11.28 7.60
CA PHE A 38 -3.33 -10.75 7.98
C PHE A 38 -3.31 -10.31 9.44
N PRO A 39 -2.11 -10.16 10.06
CA PRO A 39 -2.01 -9.58 11.40
C PRO A 39 -2.52 -8.14 11.44
N LYS A 40 -2.88 -7.67 12.63
CA LYS A 40 -3.56 -6.40 12.85
C LYS A 40 -2.82 -5.21 12.23
N GLU A 41 -1.50 -5.17 12.32
CA GLU A 41 -0.66 -4.08 11.81
C GLU A 41 -0.76 -3.95 10.29
N VAL A 42 -0.93 -5.08 9.57
CA VAL A 42 -1.13 -5.09 8.12
C VAL A 42 -2.56 -4.69 7.76
N GLN A 43 -3.55 -5.10 8.55
CA GLN A 43 -4.93 -4.65 8.37
C GLN A 43 -5.07 -3.14 8.56
N ASP A 44 -4.47 -2.60 9.63
CA ASP A 44 -4.50 -1.18 9.95
C ASP A 44 -3.78 -0.37 8.86
N PHE A 45 -2.65 -0.85 8.35
CA PHE A 45 -1.97 -0.26 7.20
C PHE A 45 -2.84 -0.24 5.94
N ALA A 46 -3.49 -1.35 5.61
CA ALA A 46 -4.37 -1.45 4.45
C ALA A 46 -5.57 -0.48 4.56
N ASN A 47 -6.16 -0.38 5.75
CA ASN A 47 -7.24 0.57 6.04
C ASN A 47 -6.78 2.01 5.90
N MET A 48 -5.61 2.36 6.46
CA MET A 48 -5.02 3.68 6.35
C MET A 48 -4.76 4.05 4.88
N PHE A 49 -4.24 3.11 4.08
CA PHE A 49 -4.05 3.32 2.64
C PHE A 49 -5.38 3.64 1.92
N VAL A 50 -6.45 2.88 2.20
CA VAL A 50 -7.78 3.10 1.58
C VAL A 50 -8.35 4.46 1.95
N GLN A 51 -8.21 4.87 3.22
CA GLN A 51 -8.65 6.17 3.69
C GLN A 51 -7.88 7.30 2.99
N MET A 52 -6.55 7.24 2.97
CA MET A 52 -5.72 8.28 2.36
C MET A 52 -5.90 8.35 0.84
N GLN A 53 -6.04 7.21 0.16
CA GLN A 53 -6.33 7.19 -1.27
C GLN A 53 -7.71 7.77 -1.59
N THR A 54 -8.68 7.66 -0.66
CA THR A 54 -10.00 8.29 -0.78
C THR A 54 -9.92 9.80 -0.55
N LYS A 55 -9.19 10.25 0.49
CA LYS A 55 -8.96 11.68 0.74
C LYS A 55 -8.21 12.35 -0.40
N ARG A 56 -7.18 11.69 -0.96
CA ARG A 56 -6.46 12.17 -2.14
C ARG A 56 -7.40 12.33 -3.33
N HIS A 57 -8.23 11.34 -3.60
CA HIS A 57 -9.17 11.41 -4.72
C HIS A 57 -10.20 12.55 -4.55
N ALA A 58 -10.72 12.77 -3.34
CA ALA A 58 -11.59 13.90 -3.06
C ALA A 58 -10.86 15.24 -3.25
N ALA A 59 -9.64 15.37 -2.73
CA ALA A 59 -8.84 16.59 -2.91
C ALA A 59 -8.49 16.89 -4.38
N ASP A 60 -8.25 15.85 -5.19
CA ASP A 60 -7.89 15.99 -6.60
C ASP A 60 -9.10 16.33 -7.50
N TYR A 61 -10.30 15.82 -7.18
CA TYR A 61 -11.44 15.83 -8.10
C TYR A 61 -12.71 16.52 -7.59
N ASP A 62 -12.87 16.74 -6.28
CA ASP A 62 -14.02 17.44 -5.73
C ASP A 62 -13.65 18.89 -5.37
N PRO A 63 -14.13 19.89 -6.15
CA PRO A 63 -13.81 21.30 -5.91
C PRO A 63 -14.39 21.85 -4.60
N THR A 64 -15.33 21.14 -3.99
CA THR A 64 -15.95 21.51 -2.71
C THR A 64 -15.20 20.95 -1.51
N THR A 65 -14.26 20.02 -1.71
CA THR A 65 -13.44 19.47 -0.64
C THR A 65 -12.64 20.58 0.05
N ARG A 66 -12.68 20.57 1.39
CA ARG A 66 -11.94 21.49 2.26
C ARG A 66 -11.29 20.68 3.38
N SER A 67 -10.00 20.87 3.57
CA SER A 67 -9.23 20.22 4.63
C SER A 67 -8.71 21.26 5.61
N LYS A 68 -8.87 21.00 6.92
CA LYS A 68 -8.25 21.81 7.97
C LYS A 68 -6.80 21.37 8.17
N LYS A 69 -5.89 22.32 8.36
CA LYS A 69 -4.46 22.03 8.62
C LYS A 69 -4.29 21.03 9.77
N SER A 70 -5.03 21.19 10.87
CA SER A 70 -4.98 20.27 12.01
C SER A 70 -5.36 18.84 11.65
N THR A 71 -6.41 18.65 10.83
CA THR A 71 -6.83 17.33 10.36
C THR A 71 -5.77 16.70 9.45
N VAL A 72 -5.14 17.48 8.58
CA VAL A 72 -4.05 16.99 7.71
C VAL A 72 -2.84 16.56 8.53
N LEU A 73 -2.50 17.28 9.60
CA LEU A 73 -1.40 16.89 10.49
C LEU A 73 -1.69 15.57 11.22
N LEU A 74 -2.92 15.40 11.72
CA LEU A 74 -3.35 14.13 12.32
C LEU A 74 -3.32 12.97 11.31
N ASP A 75 -3.68 13.24 10.05
CA ASP A 75 -3.58 12.24 8.99
C ASP A 75 -2.13 11.82 8.74
N ILE A 76 -1.20 12.77 8.71
CA ILE A 76 0.23 12.49 8.55
C ILE A 76 0.74 11.64 9.72
N GLU A 77 0.46 12.04 10.96
CA GLU A 77 0.84 11.29 12.17
C GLU A 77 0.28 9.86 12.15
N GLY A 78 -0.99 9.70 11.78
CA GLY A 78 -1.62 8.39 11.64
C GLY A 78 -0.99 7.52 10.57
N VAL A 79 -0.63 8.10 9.41
CA VAL A 79 0.07 7.39 8.33
C VAL A 79 1.46 6.94 8.78
N GLU A 80 2.21 7.81 9.44
CA GLU A 80 3.54 7.48 9.95
C GLU A 80 3.49 6.35 10.98
N ALA A 81 2.53 6.39 11.90
CA ALA A 81 2.30 5.30 12.86
C ALA A 81 1.96 3.99 12.14
N ALA A 82 1.03 4.01 11.19
CA ALA A 82 0.63 2.82 10.43
C ALA A 82 1.80 2.23 9.62
N ILE A 83 2.66 3.06 9.02
CA ILE A 83 3.88 2.60 8.33
C ILE A 83 4.84 1.95 9.33
N ASN A 84 5.08 2.59 10.48
CA ASN A 84 6.00 2.07 11.48
C ASN A 84 5.54 0.71 12.03
N ASP A 85 4.25 0.56 12.31
CA ASP A 85 3.69 -0.70 12.81
C ASP A 85 3.68 -1.79 11.73
N PHE A 86 3.34 -1.43 10.48
CA PHE A 86 3.50 -2.33 9.34
C PHE A 86 4.94 -2.84 9.22
N MET A 87 5.93 -1.96 9.38
CA MET A 87 7.35 -2.34 9.26
C MET A 87 7.83 -3.27 10.38
N LYS A 88 7.17 -3.26 11.55
CA LYS A 88 7.39 -4.20 12.65
C LYS A 88 6.75 -5.57 12.40
N ALA A 89 5.75 -5.66 11.53
CA ALA A 89 5.12 -6.92 11.18
C ALA A 89 6.14 -7.92 10.59
N ALA A 90 5.88 -9.21 10.81
CA ALA A 90 6.80 -10.26 10.39
C ALA A 90 7.05 -10.19 8.87
N VAL A 91 8.31 -10.44 8.47
CA VAL A 91 8.73 -10.32 7.07
C VAL A 91 7.88 -11.20 6.14
N LYS A 92 7.44 -12.38 6.63
CA LYS A 92 6.55 -13.28 5.89
C LYS A 92 5.21 -12.61 5.55
N ASP A 93 4.62 -11.87 6.49
CA ASP A 93 3.30 -11.26 6.34
C ASP A 93 3.40 -10.03 5.44
N ARG A 94 4.46 -9.22 5.59
CA ARG A 94 4.76 -8.12 4.67
C ARG A 94 4.96 -8.58 3.23
N ARG A 95 5.65 -9.71 3.01
CA ARG A 95 5.84 -10.30 1.68
C ARG A 95 4.55 -10.84 1.09
N ALA A 96 3.76 -11.55 1.90
CA ALA A 96 2.44 -12.04 1.49
C ALA A 96 1.50 -10.88 1.12
N PHE A 97 1.53 -9.79 1.90
CA PHE A 97 0.76 -8.59 1.61
C PHE A 97 1.25 -7.89 0.34
N ALA A 98 2.58 -7.78 0.14
CA ALA A 98 3.15 -7.25 -1.09
C ALA A 98 2.72 -8.07 -2.32
N ALA A 99 2.69 -9.40 -2.21
CA ALA A 99 2.17 -10.28 -3.26
C ALA A 99 0.68 -10.02 -3.53
N LEU A 100 -0.14 -9.89 -2.49
CA LEU A 100 -1.57 -9.59 -2.61
C LEU A 100 -1.83 -8.29 -3.38
N VAL A 101 -1.05 -7.23 -3.12
CA VAL A 101 -1.28 -5.92 -3.76
C VAL A 101 -0.64 -5.79 -5.15
N LEU A 102 0.41 -6.56 -5.44
CA LEU A 102 1.11 -6.54 -6.74
C LEU A 102 0.46 -7.46 -7.76
N PHE A 103 0.05 -8.65 -7.34
CA PHE A 103 -0.52 -9.62 -8.25
C PHE A 103 -2.03 -9.45 -8.28
N LYS A 104 -2.55 -9.10 -9.47
CA LYS A 104 -3.98 -9.11 -9.73
C LYS A 104 -4.51 -10.48 -9.34
N GLN A 105 -5.46 -10.52 -8.40
CA GLN A 105 -6.18 -11.72 -8.02
C GLN A 105 -6.69 -12.36 -9.32
N GLN A 106 -6.10 -13.49 -9.72
CA GLN A 106 -6.69 -14.30 -10.77
C GLN A 106 -7.99 -14.82 -10.17
N ASN A 107 -9.11 -14.58 -10.85
CA ASN A 107 -10.37 -15.19 -10.46
C ASN A 107 -10.13 -16.71 -10.49
N GLU A 108 -9.93 -17.33 -9.33
CA GLU A 108 -10.22 -18.74 -9.14
C GLU A 108 -11.71 -18.87 -9.46
N ARG A 109 -11.99 -19.30 -10.69
CA ARG A 109 -13.33 -19.71 -11.08
C ARG A 109 -13.58 -21.00 -10.30
N GLU A 110 -14.35 -20.89 -9.23
CA GLU A 110 -15.10 -22.02 -8.66
C GLU A 110 -16.20 -22.44 -9.64
#